data_AF-A0A0S8BRV9-F1
#
_entry.id   AF-A0A0S8BRV9-F1
#
_cell.length_a   1.000
_cell.length_b   1.000
_cell.length_c   1.000
_cell.angle_alpha   90.00
_cell.angle_beta   90.00
_cell.angle_gamma   90.00
#
_symmetry.space_group_name_H-M   'P 1'
#
loop_
_entity.id
_entity.type
_entity.pdbx_description
1 polymer ?
#
loop_
_entity_poly.entity_id
_entity_poly.type
_entity_poly.pdbx_seq_one_letter_code
_entity_poly.pdbx_strand_id
1 'polypeptide(L)'
;MKYKVLSFVLLALLLAAFITLPQMVAGEEPKLFIPDKALCAKMLQFGKQAYMRGKYLDAKEYFRKAVQADPASMVAWRYYDLAAVFALAEKVEQDASLIAPGTSMRGEPAPGIPSAAPPAPKVTPGKKGAVKMEEEEGC
;
A
#
# COMPACT_ATOMS: atom_id res chain seq x y z
N MET A 1 -12.71 -3.32 -54.03
CA MET A 1 -12.20 -1.96 -53.77
C MET A 1 -13.05 -1.18 -52.77
N LYS A 2 -14.37 -1.12 -52.93
CA LYS A 2 -15.29 -0.34 -52.07
C LYS A 2 -15.17 -0.66 -50.56
N TYR A 3 -15.03 -1.94 -50.19
CA TYR A 3 -14.86 -2.39 -48.81
C TYR A 3 -13.47 -2.07 -48.21
N LYS A 4 -12.42 -2.00 -49.03
CA LYS A 4 -11.08 -1.58 -48.61
C LYS A 4 -11.05 -0.08 -48.29
N VAL A 5 -11.71 0.73 -49.13
CA VAL A 5 -11.84 2.18 -48.90
C VAL A 5 -12.71 2.44 -47.67
N LEU A 6 -13.84 1.72 -47.52
CA LEU A 6 -14.71 1.84 -46.35
C LEU A 6 -13.98 1.45 -45.05
N SER A 7 -13.20 0.37 -45.06
CA SER A 7 -12.38 -0.05 -43.92
C SER A 7 -11.31 0.98 -43.55
N PHE A 8 -10.68 1.61 -44.54
CA PHE A 8 -9.66 2.63 -44.31
C PHE A 8 -10.26 3.91 -43.69
N VAL A 9 -11.43 4.33 -44.15
CA VAL A 9 -12.17 5.47 -43.58
C VAL A 9 -12.61 5.18 -42.15
N LEU A 10 -13.08 3.96 -41.87
CA LEU A 10 -13.53 3.56 -40.54
C LEU A 10 -12.36 3.49 -39.54
N LEU A 11 -11.20 2.98 -39.99
CA LEU A 11 -9.97 2.96 -39.19
C LEU A 11 -9.45 4.37 -38.90
N ALA A 12 -9.48 5.27 -39.89
CA ALA A 12 -9.08 6.67 -39.72
C ALA A 12 -10.00 7.41 -38.73
N LEU A 13 -11.31 7.13 -38.77
CA LEU A 13 -12.29 7.73 -37.86
C LEU A 13 -12.11 7.23 -36.42
N LEU A 14 -11.81 5.94 -36.24
CA LEU A 14 -11.47 5.37 -34.92
C LEU A 14 -10.16 5.94 -34.34
N LEU A 15 -9.14 6.11 -35.18
CA LEU A 15 -7.87 6.74 -34.78
C LEU A 15 -8.06 8.21 -34.41
N ALA A 16 -8.82 8.96 -35.20
CA ALA A 16 -9.15 10.35 -34.89
C ALA A 16 -9.93 10.47 -33.58
N ALA A 17 -10.90 9.58 -33.34
CA ALA A 17 -11.62 9.52 -32.07
C ALA A 17 -10.66 9.30 -30.89
N PHE A 18 -9.72 8.35 -31.01
CA PHE A 18 -8.74 8.03 -29.96
C PHE A 18 -7.79 9.20 -29.64
N ILE A 19 -7.48 10.05 -30.63
CA ILE A 19 -6.65 11.25 -30.46
C ILE A 19 -7.46 12.40 -29.83
N THR A 20 -8.73 12.54 -30.19
CA THR A 20 -9.62 13.61 -29.66
C THR A 20 -10.24 13.30 -28.31
N LEU A 21 -10.26 12.03 -27.89
CA LEU A 21 -10.64 11.63 -26.54
C LEU A 21 -9.68 12.34 -25.57
N PRO A 22 -10.17 13.26 -24.73
CA PRO A 22 -9.31 13.85 -23.71
C PRO A 22 -8.76 12.70 -22.89
N GLN A 23 -7.43 12.54 -22.89
CA GLN A 23 -6.77 11.72 -21.91
C GLN A 23 -7.17 12.33 -20.57
N MET A 24 -8.14 11.72 -19.89
CA MET A 24 -8.61 12.16 -18.57
C MET A 24 -7.55 11.79 -17.54
N VAL A 25 -6.32 12.29 -17.72
CA VAL A 25 -5.39 12.50 -16.63
C VAL A 25 -5.91 13.76 -15.97
N ALA A 26 -6.82 13.57 -15.02
CA ALA A 26 -7.07 14.56 -13.99
C ALA A 26 -5.82 14.64 -13.12
N GLY A 27 -4.73 15.22 -13.66
CA GLY A 27 -3.68 15.76 -12.83
C GLY A 27 -4.29 16.99 -12.18
N GLU A 28 -4.65 16.91 -10.90
CA GLU A 28 -4.74 18.13 -10.10
C GLU A 28 -3.45 18.90 -10.37
N GLU A 29 -3.56 20.15 -10.82
CA GLU A 29 -2.39 21.04 -10.85
C GLU A 29 -1.69 20.91 -9.50
N PRO A 30 -0.35 20.79 -9.45
CA PRO A 30 0.35 20.75 -8.19
C PRO A 30 0.07 22.06 -7.48
N LYS A 31 -0.94 22.07 -6.62
CA LYS A 31 -1.19 23.14 -5.66
C LYS A 31 0.16 23.35 -5.01
N LEU A 32 0.72 24.53 -5.19
CA LEU A 32 1.97 24.96 -4.57
C LEU A 32 1.79 24.80 -3.07
N PHE A 33 2.21 23.64 -2.56
CA PHE A 33 2.09 23.32 -1.15
C PHE A 33 3.19 24.08 -0.45
N ILE A 34 2.82 25.16 0.24
CA ILE A 34 3.74 25.95 1.06
C ILE A 34 3.72 25.31 2.46
N PRO A 35 4.82 24.69 2.92
CA PRO A 35 4.85 24.04 4.22
C PRO A 35 4.70 25.07 5.35
N ASP A 36 3.77 24.82 6.27
CA ASP A 36 3.63 25.57 7.51
C ASP A 36 4.45 24.89 8.61
N LYS A 37 5.72 25.29 8.70
CA LYS A 37 6.67 24.77 9.69
C LYS A 37 6.26 25.13 11.12
N ALA A 38 5.61 26.26 11.34
CA ALA A 38 5.18 26.69 12.67
C ALA A 38 4.02 25.83 13.18
N LEU A 39 3.04 25.57 12.31
CA LEU A 39 1.97 24.63 12.60
C LEU A 39 2.50 23.21 12.81
N CYS A 40 3.43 22.74 11.96
CA CYS A 40 4.07 21.44 12.15
C CYS A 40 4.73 21.30 13.52
N ALA A 41 5.54 22.29 13.92
CA ALA A 41 6.19 22.31 15.23
C ALA A 41 5.17 22.32 16.39
N LYS A 42 4.11 23.12 16.29
CA LYS A 42 3.04 23.18 17.30
C LYS A 42 2.32 21.83 17.43
N MET A 43 1.98 21.19 16.31
CA MET A 43 1.32 19.88 16.31
C MET A 43 2.24 18.79 16.85
N LEU A 44 3.55 18.83 16.55
CA LEU A 44 4.55 17.94 17.16
C LEU A 44 4.60 18.08 18.68
N GLN A 45 4.54 19.29 19.22
CA GLN A 45 4.53 19.50 20.68
C GLN A 45 3.29 18.90 21.33
N PHE A 46 2.10 19.18 20.81
CA PHE A 46 0.87 18.59 21.34
C PHE A 46 0.84 17.07 21.21
N GLY A 47 1.29 16.54 20.06
CA GLY A 47 1.38 15.09 19.85
C GLY A 47 2.33 14.43 20.85
N LYS A 48 3.49 15.04 21.14
CA LYS A 48 4.41 14.54 22.18
C LYS A 48 3.78 14.56 23.57
N GLN A 49 3.07 15.63 23.92
CA GLN A 49 2.38 15.71 25.21
C GLN A 49 1.29 14.64 25.35
N ALA A 50 0.50 14.39 24.29
CA ALA A 50 -0.50 13.32 24.28
C ALA A 50 0.16 11.93 24.37
N TYR A 51 1.23 11.72 23.62
CA TYR A 51 2.00 10.47 23.62
C TYR A 51 2.59 10.14 25.01
N MET A 52 3.14 11.15 25.70
CA MET A 52 3.65 11.00 27.07
C MET A 52 2.56 10.73 28.11
N ARG A 53 1.30 11.05 27.79
CA ARG A 53 0.14 10.71 28.63
C ARG A 53 -0.47 9.35 28.27
N GLY A 54 0.12 8.60 27.34
CA GLY A 54 -0.41 7.32 26.87
C GLY A 54 -1.64 7.45 25.97
N LYS A 55 -2.01 8.66 25.53
CA LYS A 55 -3.15 8.89 24.64
C LYS A 55 -2.71 8.76 23.18
N TYR A 56 -2.50 7.53 22.72
CA TYR A 56 -1.86 7.29 21.43
C TYR A 56 -2.75 7.63 20.24
N LEU A 57 -4.06 7.43 20.36
CA LEU A 57 -5.04 7.85 19.36
C LEU A 57 -5.02 9.38 19.14
N ASP A 58 -5.03 10.16 20.22
CA ASP A 58 -4.92 11.62 20.16
C ASP A 58 -3.57 12.05 19.58
N ALA A 59 -2.48 11.43 20.04
CA ALA A 59 -1.13 11.72 19.57
C ALA A 59 -1.01 11.50 18.06
N LYS A 60 -1.56 10.39 17.55
CA LYS A 60 -1.60 10.07 16.12
C LYS A 60 -2.30 11.17 15.33
N GLU A 61 -3.43 11.68 15.81
CA GLU A 61 -4.14 12.78 15.13
C GLU A 61 -3.35 14.08 15.11
N TYR A 62 -2.64 14.42 16.20
CA TYR A 62 -1.74 15.57 16.19
C TYR A 62 -0.58 15.39 15.22
N PHE A 63 0.06 14.22 15.18
CA PHE A 63 1.16 13.98 14.25
C PHE A 63 0.69 13.92 12.80
N ARG A 64 -0.52 13.44 12.51
CA ARG A 64 -1.13 13.53 11.18
C ARG A 64 -1.27 14.97 10.73
N LYS A 65 -1.74 15.86 11.62
CA LYS A 65 -1.81 17.31 11.33
C LYS A 65 -0.41 17.91 11.12
N ALA A 66 0.60 17.43 11.84
CA ALA A 66 1.99 17.87 11.63
C ALA A 66 2.51 17.49 10.23
N VAL A 67 2.26 16.25 9.80
CA VAL A 67 2.61 15.78 8.45
C VAL A 67 1.85 16.56 7.37
N GLN A 68 0.58 16.88 7.59
CA GLN A 68 -0.20 17.70 6.66
C GLN A 68 0.29 19.14 6.58
N ALA A 69 0.88 19.67 7.65
CA ALA A 69 1.44 21.01 7.68
C ALA A 69 2.83 21.07 7.01
N ASP A 70 3.66 20.04 7.19
CA ASP A 70 4.95 19.91 6.54
C ASP A 70 5.25 18.44 6.17
N PRO A 71 4.90 18.00 4.95
CA PRO A 71 5.15 16.65 4.45
C PRO A 71 6.64 16.34 4.28
N ALA A 72 7.51 17.36 4.19
CA ALA A 72 8.96 17.17 4.10
C ALA A 72 9.61 16.92 5.48
N SER A 73 8.86 17.10 6.57
CA SER A 73 9.36 16.86 7.92
C SER A 73 9.46 15.36 8.23
N MET A 74 10.66 14.82 8.12
CA MET A 74 10.98 13.45 8.54
C MET A 74 10.65 13.19 10.02
N VAL A 75 10.75 14.24 10.86
CA VAL A 75 10.39 14.15 12.28
C VAL A 75 8.89 13.91 12.45
N ALA A 76 8.05 14.60 11.68
CA ALA A 76 6.59 14.41 11.73
C ALA A 76 6.20 12.98 11.32
N TRP A 77 6.78 12.46 10.24
CA TRP A 77 6.57 11.07 9.81
C TRP A 77 6.98 10.07 10.87
N ARG A 78 8.19 10.19 11.42
CA ARG A 78 8.69 9.28 12.46
C ARG A 78 7.75 9.22 13.68
N TYR A 79 7.26 10.36 14.14
CA TYR A 79 6.34 10.40 15.28
C TYR A 79 4.95 9.89 14.92
N TYR A 80 4.47 10.16 13.70
CA TYR A 80 3.22 9.62 13.20
C TYR A 80 3.25 8.08 13.14
N ASP A 81 4.29 7.49 12.56
CA ASP A 81 4.45 6.04 12.45
C ASP A 81 4.50 5.39 13.83
N LEU A 82 5.29 5.97 14.74
CA LEU A 82 5.38 5.51 16.12
C LEU A 82 4.00 5.53 16.80
N ALA A 83 3.28 6.65 16.73
CA ALA A 83 1.95 6.77 17.33
C ALA A 83 0.92 5.86 16.66
N ALA A 84 1.03 5.59 15.36
CA ALA A 84 0.15 4.68 14.66
C ALA A 84 0.29 3.24 15.18
N VAL A 85 1.51 2.78 15.44
CA VAL A 85 1.76 1.45 16.03
C VAL A 85 1.15 1.35 17.43
N PHE A 86 1.40 2.33 18.31
CA PHE A 86 0.85 2.30 19.67
C PHE A 86 -0.67 2.49 19.70
N ALA A 87 -1.22 3.34 18.83
CA ALA A 87 -2.66 3.50 18.68
C ALA A 87 -3.33 2.21 18.16
N LEU A 88 -2.64 1.43 17.32
CA LEU A 88 -3.11 0.11 16.92
C LEU A 88 -3.07 -0.87 18.09
N ALA A 89 -1.98 -0.90 18.87
CA ALA A 89 -1.88 -1.73 20.07
C ALA A 89 -3.02 -1.42 21.06
N GLU A 90 -3.27 -0.13 21.35
CA GLU A 90 -4.38 0.31 22.20
C GLU A 90 -5.74 -0.15 21.67
N LYS A 91 -5.98 -0.05 20.35
CA LYS A 91 -7.22 -0.56 19.74
C LYS A 91 -7.37 -2.07 19.86
N VAL A 92 -6.27 -2.81 19.71
CA VAL A 92 -6.26 -4.27 19.84
C VAL A 92 -6.48 -4.70 21.30
N GLU A 93 -5.99 -3.93 22.27
CA GLU A 93 -6.30 -4.12 23.68
C GLU A 93 -7.78 -3.84 23.98
N GLN A 94 -8.36 -2.80 23.38
CA GLN A 94 -9.78 -2.46 23.52
C GLN A 94 -10.71 -3.45 22.80
N ASP A 95 -10.27 -4.02 21.69
CA ASP A 95 -11.01 -4.98 20.89
C ASP A 95 -10.13 -6.19 20.55
N ALA A 96 -10.17 -7.19 21.43
CA ALA A 96 -9.40 -8.43 21.29
C ALA A 96 -9.75 -9.22 20.01
N SER A 97 -10.89 -8.96 19.37
CA SER A 97 -11.23 -9.60 18.09
C SER A 97 -10.28 -9.17 16.96
N LEU A 98 -9.59 -8.04 17.10
CA LEU A 98 -8.60 -7.52 16.16
C LEU A 98 -7.25 -8.27 16.20
N ILE A 99 -7.00 -9.13 17.19
CA ILE A 99 -5.78 -9.97 17.26
C ILE A 99 -5.83 -11.10 16.21
N ALA A 100 -7.03 -11.61 15.96
CA ALA A 100 -7.28 -12.68 14.99
C ALA A 100 -8.50 -12.33 14.12
N PRO A 101 -8.41 -11.29 13.26
CA PRO A 101 -9.47 -10.95 12.34
C PRO A 101 -9.53 -12.05 11.27
N GLY A 102 -10.29 -13.08 11.57
CA GLY A 102 -10.30 -14.35 10.84
C GLY A 102 -9.06 -15.19 11.13
N THR A 103 -9.15 -16.11 12.10
CA THR A 103 -8.71 -17.48 11.78
C THR A 103 -9.23 -17.75 10.38
N SER A 104 -8.32 -18.03 9.44
CA SER A 104 -8.71 -18.16 8.04
C SER A 104 -9.85 -19.16 7.95
N MET A 105 -11.08 -18.71 7.72
CA MET A 105 -12.18 -19.56 7.26
C MET A 105 -11.96 -19.90 5.78
N ARG A 106 -10.70 -20.01 5.32
CA ARG A 106 -10.38 -20.95 4.27
C ARG A 106 -10.71 -22.30 4.87
N GLY A 107 -11.98 -22.69 4.72
CA GLY A 107 -12.53 -23.90 5.29
C GLY A 107 -11.51 -24.99 5.07
N GLU A 108 -10.93 -25.50 6.15
CA GLU A 108 -10.31 -26.81 6.09
C GLU A 108 -11.42 -27.72 5.55
N PRO A 109 -11.24 -28.34 4.37
CA PRO A 109 -12.22 -29.31 3.94
C PRO A 109 -12.29 -30.36 5.05
N ALA A 110 -13.50 -30.61 5.53
CA ALA A 110 -13.76 -31.66 6.49
C ALA A 110 -12.99 -32.93 6.09
N PRO A 111 -12.38 -33.65 7.04
CA PRO A 111 -11.60 -34.84 6.73
C PRO A 111 -12.50 -35.84 5.99
N GLY A 112 -12.27 -36.02 4.69
CA GLY A 112 -13.05 -36.94 3.86
C GLY A 112 -13.47 -36.44 2.47
N ILE A 113 -13.30 -35.15 2.12
CA ILE A 113 -13.55 -34.70 0.74
C ILE A 113 -12.21 -34.68 -0.03
N PRO A 114 -12.05 -35.45 -1.12
CA PRO A 114 -10.84 -35.37 -1.92
C PRO A 114 -10.70 -33.96 -2.50
N SER A 115 -9.69 -33.23 -2.03
CA SER A 115 -9.29 -31.94 -2.54
C SER A 115 -8.82 -32.13 -3.99
N ALA A 116 -9.61 -31.66 -4.95
CA ALA A 116 -9.15 -31.52 -6.32
C ALA A 116 -8.01 -30.49 -6.30
N ALA A 117 -6.78 -30.99 -6.44
CA ALA A 117 -5.59 -30.16 -6.45
C ALA A 117 -5.72 -29.03 -7.49
N PRO A 118 -5.30 -27.78 -7.15
CA PRO A 118 -5.14 -26.76 -8.17
C PRO A 118 -4.16 -27.25 -9.24
N PRO A 119 -4.36 -26.91 -10.52
CA PRO A 119 -3.44 -27.31 -11.57
C PRO A 119 -2.05 -26.78 -11.25
N ALA A 120 -1.09 -27.70 -11.09
CA ALA A 120 0.30 -27.38 -10.84
C ALA A 120 0.83 -26.42 -11.92
N PRO A 121 1.62 -25.39 -11.55
CA PRO A 121 2.39 -24.62 -12.53
C PRO A 121 3.25 -25.58 -13.34
N LYS A 122 3.09 -25.56 -14.68
CA LYS A 122 3.95 -26.30 -15.59
C LYS A 122 5.36 -25.71 -15.54
N VAL A 123 6.21 -26.26 -14.68
CA VAL A 123 7.65 -25.99 -14.71
C VAL A 123 8.23 -26.76 -15.90
N THR A 124 8.59 -26.04 -16.96
CA THR A 124 9.35 -26.57 -18.09
C THR A 124 10.83 -26.76 -17.69
N PRO A 125 11.48 -27.87 -18.08
CA PRO A 125 12.83 -28.21 -17.66
C PRO A 125 13.94 -27.61 -18.54
N GLY A 126 15.06 -27.24 -17.91
CA GLY A 126 16.35 -26.93 -18.54
C GLY A 126 16.94 -25.63 -17.96
N LYS A 127 18.17 -25.54 -17.46
CA LYS A 127 19.40 -26.29 -17.75
C LYS A 127 20.36 -26.12 -16.56
N LYS A 128 21.14 -27.17 -16.31
CA LYS A 128 22.17 -27.27 -15.25
C LYS A 128 23.20 -26.14 -15.33
N GLY A 129 23.51 -25.56 -14.17
CA GLY A 129 24.75 -24.85 -13.88
C GLY A 129 25.13 -25.16 -12.43
N ALA A 130 26.14 -26.01 -12.26
CA ALA A 130 26.61 -26.50 -10.96
C ALA A 130 27.70 -25.60 -10.41
N VAL A 131 27.66 -25.26 -9.13
CA VAL A 131 28.82 -25.12 -8.21
C VAL A 131 28.27 -25.27 -6.78
N LYS A 132 28.36 -26.48 -6.19
CA LYS A 132 29.28 -26.91 -5.13
C LYS A 132 29.02 -26.24 -3.77
N MET A 133 28.32 -26.98 -2.91
CA MET A 133 28.27 -26.78 -1.46
C MET A 133 29.54 -27.38 -0.84
N GLU A 134 30.21 -26.63 0.03
CA GLU A 134 31.09 -27.19 1.06
C GLU A 134 30.59 -26.64 2.40
N GLU A 135 30.11 -27.56 3.23
CA GLU A 135 29.96 -27.41 4.66
C GLU A 135 31.36 -27.23 5.27
N GLU A 136 31.54 -26.27 6.16
CA GLU A 136 32.53 -26.38 7.22
C GLU A 136 31.88 -26.05 8.56
N GLU A 137 31.89 -27.07 9.43
CA GLU A 137 31.82 -26.98 10.88
C GLU A 137 32.96 -26.10 11.41
N GLY A 138 32.72 -25.37 12.51
CA GLY A 138 33.83 -24.96 13.38
C GLY A 138 33.69 -23.63 14.13
N CYS A 139 33.30 -23.74 15.40
CA CYS A 139 33.40 -22.77 16.50
C CYS A 139 32.44 -21.57 16.54
#